data_AF-A0A958R4N9-F1
#
_entry.id   AF-A0A958R4N9-F1
#
_cell.length_a   1.000
_cell.length_b   1.000
_cell.length_c   1.000
_cell.angle_alpha   90.00
_cell.angle_beta   90.00
_cell.angle_gamma   90.00
#
_symmetry.space_group_name_H-M   'P 1'
#
loop_
_entity.id
_entity.type
_entity.pdbx_description
1 polymer ?
#
loop_
_entity_poly.entity_id
_entity_poly.type
_entity_poly.pdbx_seq_one_letter_code
_entity_poly.pdbx_strand_id
1 'polypeptide(L)' 'MKTLPLRKIGNSQGVILEKTILELVGADDQNAVFALNIENGEIRLRPLTRAEQKEMIKKAAKKVTKDQARILKKLSE' A
#
# COMPACT_ATOMS: atom_id res chain seq x y z
N MET A 1 -25.93 8.07 -5.75
CA MET A 1 -24.56 7.61 -5.41
C MET A 1 -24.67 6.21 -4.79
N LYS A 2 -23.94 5.24 -5.31
CA LYS A 2 -23.88 3.89 -4.72
C LYS A 2 -22.91 3.97 -3.53
N THR A 3 -23.38 3.70 -2.32
CA THR A 3 -22.52 3.68 -1.12
C THR A 3 -21.88 2.30 -0.99
N LEU A 4 -20.56 2.27 -0.79
CA LEU A 4 -19.83 1.03 -0.53
C LEU A 4 -19.67 0.87 0.98
N PRO A 5 -20.34 -0.11 1.61
CA PRO A 5 -20.27 -0.27 3.05
C PRO A 5 -18.88 -0.76 3.47
N LEU A 6 -18.34 -0.17 4.53
CA LEU A 6 -17.19 -0.72 5.23
C LEU A 6 -17.61 -2.01 5.93
N ARG A 7 -16.83 -3.07 5.75
CA ARG A 7 -17.05 -4.38 6.35
C ARG A 7 -15.83 -4.80 7.16
N LYS A 8 -16.06 -5.56 8.22
CA LYS A 8 -14.97 -6.23 8.94
C LYS A 8 -14.54 -7.46 8.15
N ILE A 9 -13.26 -7.55 7.78
CA ILE A 9 -12.64 -8.69 7.11
C ILE A 9 -11.50 -9.16 8.02
N GLY A 10 -11.73 -10.26 8.74
CA GLY A 10 -10.81 -10.70 9.80
C GLY A 10 -10.64 -9.64 10.88
N ASN A 11 -9.39 -9.16 11.05
CA ASN A 11 -9.03 -8.11 12.02
C ASN A 11 -8.97 -6.70 11.41
N SER A 12 -9.37 -6.53 10.15
CA SER A 12 -9.26 -5.27 9.42
C SER A 12 -10.63 -4.76 8.97
N GLN A 13 -10.74 -3.45 8.73
CA GLN A 13 -11.84 -2.89 7.95
C GLN A 13 -11.48 -2.96 6.46
N GLY A 14 -12.45 -3.28 5.62
CA GLY A 14 -12.28 -3.38 4.18
C GLY A 14 -13.51 -2.92 3.41
N VAL A 15 -13.29 -2.62 2.13
CA VAL A 15 -14.32 -2.33 1.13
C VAL A 15 -14.25 -3.41 0.06
N ILE A 16 -15.39 -3.92 -0.37
CA ILE A 16 -15.46 -4.87 -1.48
C ILE A 16 -15.69 -4.07 -2.76
N LEU A 17 -14.76 -4.17 -3.71
CA LEU A 17 -14.88 -3.61 -5.04
C LEU A 17 -15.29 -4.71 -6.02
N GLU A 18 -16.16 -4.37 -6.97
CA GLU A 18 -16.54 -5.29 -8.04
C GLU A 18 -15.33 -5.58 -8.94
N LYS A 19 -15.21 -6.81 -9.44
CA LYS A 19 -14.08 -7.25 -10.27
C LYS A 19 -13.88 -6.34 -11.50
N THR A 20 -14.97 -5.91 -12.12
CA THR A 20 -14.95 -5.02 -13.28
C THR A 20 -14.25 -3.69 -12.98
N ILE A 21 -14.36 -3.16 -11.75
CA ILE A 21 -13.67 -1.93 -11.36
C ILE A 21 -12.15 -2.18 -11.30
N LEU A 22 -11.74 -3.33 -10.76
CA LEU A 22 -10.33 -3.72 -10.68
C LEU A 22 -9.71 -3.92 -12.07
N GLU A 23 -10.45 -4.55 -12.99
CA GLU A 23 -10.04 -4.73 -14.38
C GLU A 23 -9.87 -3.38 -15.09
N LEU A 24 -10.80 -2.44 -14.90
CA LEU A 24 -10.74 -1.10 -15.49
C LEU A 24 -9.51 -0.30 -15.06
N VAL A 25 -9.04 -0.51 -13.83
CA VAL A 25 -7.83 0.16 -13.31
C VAL A 25 -6.56 -0.67 -13.53
N GLY A 26 -6.64 -1.83 -14.19
CA GLY A 26 -5.49 -2.71 -14.46
C GLY A 26 -4.92 -3.37 -13.20
N ALA A 27 -5.77 -3.69 -12.23
CA ALA A 27 -5.43 -4.27 -10.93
C ALA A 27 -6.17 -5.59 -10.67
N ASP A 28 -6.33 -6.41 -11.70
CA ASP A 28 -7.03 -7.70 -11.67
C ASP A 28 -6.18 -8.86 -11.11
N ASP A 29 -4.89 -8.63 -10.88
CA ASP A 29 -4.00 -9.57 -10.19
C ASP A 29 -4.39 -9.72 -8.71
N GLN A 30 -4.40 -10.96 -8.21
CA GLN A 30 -4.69 -11.28 -6.82
C GLN A 30 -3.77 -10.55 -5.82
N ASN A 31 -2.55 -10.20 -6.24
CA ASN A 31 -1.55 -9.52 -5.43
C ASN A 31 -1.33 -8.06 -5.87
N ALA A 32 -2.34 -7.43 -6.48
CA ALA A 32 -2.28 -6.01 -6.81
C ALA A 32 -2.03 -5.15 -5.56
N VAL A 33 -1.05 -4.26 -5.65
CA VAL A 33 -0.70 -3.33 -4.56
C VAL A 33 -1.17 -1.95 -4.92
N PHE A 34 -1.83 -1.28 -3.99
CA PHE A 34 -2.33 0.08 -4.16
C PHE A 34 -1.55 1.07 -3.31
N ALA A 35 -1.24 2.23 -3.89
CA ALA A 35 -0.93 3.42 -3.12
C ALA A 35 -2.24 4.00 -2.57
N LEU A 36 -2.25 4.25 -1.27
CA LEU A 36 -3.35 4.88 -0.56
C LEU A 36 -2.94 6.31 -0.21
N ASN A 37 -3.73 7.29 -0.63
CA ASN A 37 -3.60 8.68 -0.22
C ASN A 37 -4.93 9.18 0.33
N ILE A 38 -4.87 10.00 1.39
CA ILE A 38 -6.06 10.58 2.04
C ILE A 38 -5.96 12.09 1.90
N GLU A 39 -6.84 12.67 1.09
CA GLU A 39 -6.86 14.11 0.81
C GLU A 39 -8.30 14.60 0.82
N ASN A 40 -8.57 15.72 1.49
CA ASN A 40 -9.89 16.38 1.49
C ASN A 40 -11.08 15.46 1.91
N GLY A 41 -10.83 14.48 2.79
CA GLY A 41 -11.86 13.51 3.19
C GLY A 41 -12.10 12.39 2.15
N GLU A 42 -11.33 12.35 1.07
CA GLU A 42 -11.37 11.30 0.06
C GLU A 42 -10.23 10.30 0.26
N ILE A 43 -10.53 9.01 0.06
CA ILE A 43 -9.52 7.96 -0.07
C ILE A 43 -9.25 7.76 -1.55
N ARG A 44 -8.02 8.07 -1.98
CA ARG A 44 -7.55 7.85 -3.36
C ARG A 44 -6.70 6.59 -3.40
N LEU A 45 -7.16 5.62 -4.19
CA LEU A 45 -6.47 4.37 -4.42
C LEU A 45 -5.93 4.35 -5.84
N ARG A 46 -4.61 4.09 -5.99
CA ARG A 46 -3.98 3.93 -7.29
C ARG A 46 -3.15 2.65 -7.33
N PRO A 47 -3.34 1.77 -8.32
CA PRO A 47 -2.50 0.58 -8.46
C PRO A 47 -1.04 0.98 -8.76
N LEU A 48 -0.13 0.21 -8.19
CA LEU A 48 1.31 0.40 -8.34
C LEU A 48 1.89 -0.64 -9.29
N THR A 49 2.74 -0.18 -10.20
CA THR A 49 3.56 -1.06 -11.03
C THR A 49 4.61 -1.78 -10.19
N ARG A 50 5.09 -2.93 -10.68
CA ARG A 50 6.18 -3.69 -10.02
C ARG A 50 7.44 -2.84 -9.82
N ALA A 51 7.73 -1.93 -10.75
CA ALA A 51 8.88 -1.02 -10.65
C ALA A 51 8.71 -0.02 -9.49
N GLU A 52 7.53 0.61 -9.38
CA GLU A 52 7.22 1.52 -8.27
C GLU A 52 7.25 0.81 -6.92
N GLN A 53 6.72 -0.41 -6.84
CA GLN A 53 6.75 -1.22 -5.61
C GLN A 53 8.19 -1.49 -5.16
N LYS A 54 9.08 -1.90 -6.08
CA LYS A 54 10.50 -2.12 -5.78
C LYS A 54 11.18 -0.86 -5.24
N GLU A 55 10.92 0.29 -5.87
CA GLU A 55 11.49 1.56 -5.42
C GLU A 55 10.95 1.99 -4.05
N MET A 56 9.66 1.76 -3.76
CA MET A 56 9.09 2.02 -2.43
C MET A 56 9.72 1.16 -1.35
N ILE A 57 9.87 -0.15 -1.60
CA ILE A 57 10.54 -1.08 -0.67
C ILE A 57 11.98 -0.63 -0.43
N LYS A 58 12.72 -0.29 -1.48
CA LYS A 58 14.10 0.18 -1.39
C LYS A 58 14.21 1.48 -0.57
N LYS A 59 13.31 2.44 -0.78
CA LYS A 59 13.24 3.69 -0.01
C LYS A 59 12.93 3.42 1.47
N ALA A 60 11.97 2.54 1.76
CA ALA A 60 11.63 2.16 3.12
C ALA A 60 12.81 1.47 3.83
N ALA A 61 13.45 0.50 3.17
CA ALA A 61 14.63 -0.19 3.68
C ALA A 61 15.80 0.78 3.95
N LYS A 62 16.03 1.74 3.05
CA LYS A 62 17.06 2.79 3.22
C LYS A 62 16.75 3.71 4.41
N LYS A 63 15.48 4.02 4.65
CA LYS A 63 15.06 4.82 5.81
C LYS A 63 15.29 4.07 7.12
N VAL A 64 14.85 2.81 7.18
CA VAL A 64 15.06 1.94 8.35
C VAL A 64 16.55 1.77 8.66
N THR A 65 17.38 1.48 7.66
CA THR A 65 18.84 1.35 7.86
C THR A 65 19.48 2.67 8.27
N LYS A 66 19.02 3.82 7.77
CA LYS A 66 19.51 5.14 8.22
C LYS A 66 19.14 5.41 9.68
N ASP A 67 17.90 5.11 10.06
CA ASP A 67 17.42 5.33 11.43
C ASP A 67 18.09 4.36 12.42
N GLN A 68 18.41 3.15 11.97
CA GLN A 68 19.10 2.13 12.76
C GLN A 68 20.63 2.16 12.62
N ALA A 69 21.20 3.01 11.77
CA ALA A 69 22.65 3.05 11.52
C ALA A 69 23.47 3.24 12.80
N ARG A 70 22.94 4.03 13.74
CA ARG A 70 23.58 4.26 15.05
C ARG A 70 23.56 3.02 15.95
N ILE A 71 22.51 2.19 15.86
CA ILE A 71 22.37 0.95 16.64
C ILE A 71 23.20 -0.16 16.00
N LEU A 72 23.15 -0.29 14.67
CA LEU A 72 23.95 -1.26 13.91
C LEU A 72 25.45 -1.02 14.10
N LYS A 73 25.89 0.25 14.12
CA LYS A 73 27.29 0.61 14.40
C LYS A 73 27.76 0.19 15.80
N LYS A 74 26.86 0.22 16.79
CA LYS A 74 27.16 -0.24 18.16
C LYS A 74 27.18 -1.76 18.32
N LEU A 75 26.58 -2.50 17.38
CA LEU A 75 26.58 -3.97 17.36
C LEU A 75 27.78 -4.54 16.58
N SER A 76 28.46 -3.71 15.80
CA SER A 76 29.67 -4.08 15.05
C SER A 76 30.99 -3.80 15.79
N GLU A 77 30.90 -3.20 16.99
CA GLU A 77 32.00 -3.06 17.97
C GLU A 77 31.89 -4.16 19.02
#